data_AF-A0A9D6GCC8-F1
#
_entry.id   AF-A0A9D6GCC8-F1
#
_cell.length_a   1.000
_cell.length_b   1.000
_cell.length_c   1.000
_cell.angle_alpha   90.00
_cell.angle_beta   90.00
_cell.angle_gamma   90.00
#
_symmetry.space_group_name_H-M   'P 1'
#
loop_
_entity.id
_entity.type
_entity.pdbx_description
1 polymer ?
#
loop_
_entity_poly.entity_id
_entity_poly.type
_entity_poly.pdbx_seq_one_letter_code
_entity_poly.pdbx_strand_id
1 'polypeptide(L)'
;MGNAAPAAFIAAPVRAKVSRDDWLLRGVLVVVAALLVVSILLPLYALLSKSFHNADGKFVGFANYQSYFANPALFQSIENSATVTIIATAITLVLVFLYAYGLTRTCIPYKSLFKGIALIP
;
A
#
# COMPACT_ATOMS: atom_id res chain seq x y z
N MET A 1 -25.67 -45.82 37.88
CA MET A 1 -26.68 -44.83 37.42
C MET A 1 -26.03 -43.46 37.59
N GLY A 2 -25.50 -42.75 36.62
CA GLY A 2 -25.77 -42.70 35.17
C GLY A 2 -26.12 -41.24 34.83
N ASN A 3 -25.18 -40.30 35.00
CA ASN A 3 -25.41 -38.89 34.63
C ASN A 3 -25.00 -38.64 33.18
N ALA A 4 -25.99 -38.25 32.39
CA ALA A 4 -25.91 -37.98 30.97
C ALA A 4 -24.99 -36.78 30.67
N ALA A 5 -24.17 -36.92 29.63
CA ALA A 5 -23.37 -35.84 29.05
C ALA A 5 -24.28 -34.75 28.46
N PRO A 6 -23.89 -33.46 28.50
CA PRO A 6 -24.65 -32.40 27.85
C PRO A 6 -24.57 -32.56 26.34
N ALA A 7 -25.72 -32.57 25.67
CA ALA A 7 -25.80 -32.63 24.22
C ALA A 7 -25.21 -31.35 23.61
N ALA A 8 -24.17 -31.50 22.79
CA ALA A 8 -23.57 -30.40 22.05
C ALA A 8 -24.58 -29.85 21.03
N PHE A 9 -24.94 -28.57 21.16
CA PHE A 9 -25.77 -27.88 20.18
C PHE A 9 -24.92 -27.63 18.92
N ILE A 10 -25.05 -28.50 17.92
CA ILE A 10 -24.47 -28.26 16.60
C ILE A 10 -25.32 -27.19 15.93
N ALA A 11 -24.90 -25.93 16.05
CA ALA A 11 -25.48 -24.83 15.28
C ALA A 11 -25.24 -25.10 13.78
N ALA A 12 -26.32 -25.36 13.04
CA ALA A 12 -26.26 -25.54 11.60
C ALA A 12 -25.65 -24.30 10.92
N PRO A 13 -24.83 -24.45 9.86
CA PRO A 13 -24.20 -23.33 9.20
C PRO A 13 -25.29 -22.41 8.61
N VAL A 14 -25.35 -21.17 9.11
CA VAL A 14 -26.24 -20.14 8.59
C VAL A 14 -25.82 -19.84 7.15
N ARG A 15 -26.55 -20.38 6.18
CA ARG A 15 -26.41 -20.01 4.76
C ARG A 15 -26.85 -18.56 4.62
N ALA A 16 -25.90 -17.65 4.52
CA ALA A 16 -26.14 -16.26 4.17
C ALA A 16 -26.86 -16.22 2.81
N LYS A 17 -28.16 -15.94 2.82
CA LYS A 17 -28.91 -15.67 1.60
C LYS A 17 -28.50 -14.27 1.15
N VAL A 18 -27.88 -14.18 -0.02
CA VAL A 18 -27.46 -12.90 -0.60
C VAL A 18 -28.70 -12.02 -0.76
N SER A 19 -28.77 -10.95 0.04
CA SER A 19 -29.86 -9.97 -0.01
C SER A 19 -29.66 -9.04 -1.21
N ARG A 20 -30.69 -8.29 -1.58
CA ARG A 20 -30.56 -7.20 -2.58
C ARG A 20 -29.54 -6.16 -2.13
N ASP A 21 -29.45 -5.92 -0.83
CA ASP A 21 -28.50 -4.99 -0.24
C ASP A 21 -27.06 -5.45 -0.45
N ASP A 22 -26.79 -6.76 -0.37
CA ASP A 22 -25.47 -7.32 -0.65
C ASP A 22 -25.05 -7.11 -2.11
N TRP A 23 -26.00 -7.20 -3.04
CA TRP A 23 -25.75 -6.91 -4.46
C TRP A 23 -25.49 -5.43 -4.71
N LEU A 24 -26.24 -4.54 -4.04
CA LEU A 24 -26.01 -3.09 -4.11
C LEU A 24 -24.63 -2.72 -3.56
N LEU A 25 -24.27 -3.23 -2.37
CA LEU A 25 -22.96 -3.00 -1.75
C LEU A 25 -21.81 -3.48 -2.64
N ARG A 26 -21.95 -4.67 -3.24
CA ARG A 26 -20.97 -5.20 -4.21
C ARG A 26 -20.89 -4.34 -5.46
N GLY A 27 -22.03 -3.89 -5.98
CA GLY A 27 -22.09 -2.97 -7.13
C GLY A 27 -21.34 -1.67 -6.85
N VAL A 28 -21.61 -1.04 -5.70
CA VAL A 28 -20.90 0.18 -5.27
C VAL A 28 -19.41 -0.07 -5.13
N LEU A 29 -19.00 -1.19 -4.50
CA LEU A 29 -17.59 -1.53 -4.34
C LEU A 29 -16.90 -1.74 -5.70
N VAL A 30 -17.55 -2.40 -6.65
CA VAL A 30 -17.03 -2.57 -8.01
C VAL A 30 -16.89 -1.23 -8.72
N VAL A 31 -17.88 -0.34 -8.59
CA VAL A 31 -17.82 1.00 -9.19
C VAL A 31 -16.68 1.81 -8.57
N VAL A 32 -16.52 1.81 -7.25
CA VAL A 32 -15.42 2.50 -6.57
C VAL A 32 -14.06 1.94 -6.99
N ALA A 33 -13.92 0.61 -7.04
CA ALA A 33 -12.71 -0.03 -7.51
C ALA A 33 -12.41 0.33 -8.97
N ALA A 34 -13.41 0.30 -9.85
CA ALA A 34 -13.27 0.68 -11.25
C ALA A 34 -12.87 2.16 -11.38
N LEU A 35 -13.47 3.06 -10.59
CA LEU A 35 -13.10 4.47 -10.56
C LEU A 35 -11.64 4.65 -10.14
N LEU A 36 -11.19 4.01 -9.06
CA LEU A 36 -9.78 4.08 -8.63
C LEU A 36 -8.83 3.57 -9.71
N VAL A 37 -9.17 2.43 -10.33
CA VAL A 37 -8.37 1.83 -11.41
C VAL A 37 -8.29 2.79 -12.60
N VAL A 38 -9.42 3.33 -13.06
CA VAL A 38 -9.44 4.25 -14.21
C VAL A 38 -8.71 5.56 -13.89
N SER A 39 -8.94 6.13 -12.71
CA SER A 39 -8.31 7.38 -12.27
C SER A 39 -6.78 7.26 -12.17
N ILE A 40 -6.23 6.09 -11.89
CA ILE A 40 -4.78 5.86 -11.86
C ILE A 40 -4.25 5.44 -13.23
N LEU A 41 -4.88 4.45 -13.88
CA LEU A 41 -4.35 3.87 -15.11
C LEU A 41 -4.45 4.83 -16.31
N LEU A 42 -5.50 5.64 -16.41
CA LEU A 42 -5.67 6.56 -17.53
C LEU A 42 -4.56 7.63 -17.58
N PRO A 43 -4.26 8.40 -16.52
CA PRO A 43 -3.17 9.37 -16.57
C PRO A 43 -1.79 8.69 -16.71
N LEU A 44 -1.59 7.50 -16.12
CA LEU A 44 -0.35 6.74 -16.32
C LEU A 44 -0.17 6.31 -17.77
N TYR A 45 -1.24 5.82 -18.41
CA TYR A 45 -1.23 5.48 -19.84
C TYR A 45 -0.96 6.70 -20.70
N ALA A 46 -1.60 7.84 -20.42
CA ALA A 46 -1.38 9.08 -21.16
C ALA A 46 0.07 9.57 -21.03
N LEU A 47 0.64 9.51 -19.82
CA LEU A 47 2.04 9.87 -19.56
C LEU A 47 3.01 8.93 -20.28
N LEU A 48 2.76 7.62 -20.24
CA LEU A 48 3.55 6.62 -20.94
C LEU A 48 3.43 6.78 -22.45
N SER A 49 2.26 7.06 -23.01
CA SER A 49 2.11 7.29 -24.45
C SER A 49 2.91 8.53 -24.87
N LYS A 50 2.89 9.59 -24.06
CA LYS A 50 3.64 10.82 -24.32
C LYS A 50 5.15 10.63 -24.34
N SER A 51 5.70 9.63 -23.62
CA SER A 51 7.15 9.34 -23.69
C SER A 51 7.59 8.84 -25.08
N PHE A 52 6.67 8.36 -25.92
CA PHE A 52 6.95 7.97 -27.30
C PHE A 52 6.68 9.07 -28.33
N HIS A 53 6.15 10.22 -27.91
CA HIS A 53 5.82 11.34 -28.79
C HIS A 53 6.69 12.56 -28.50
N ASN A 54 6.90 13.43 -29.48
CA ASN A 54 7.57 14.72 -29.29
C ASN A 54 6.57 15.83 -28.88
N ALA A 55 7.07 17.05 -28.67
CA ALA A 55 6.25 18.21 -28.30
C ALA A 55 5.18 18.56 -29.36
N ASP A 56 5.43 18.25 -30.63
CA ASP A 56 4.50 18.47 -31.74
C ASP A 56 3.47 17.33 -31.88
N GLY A 57 3.49 16.33 -30.99
CA GLY A 57 2.59 15.17 -31.04
C GLY A 57 2.97 14.11 -32.08
N LYS A 58 4.16 14.17 -32.68
CA LYS A 58 4.67 13.15 -33.60
C LYS A 58 5.26 11.98 -32.83
N PHE A 59 4.97 10.75 -33.27
CA PHE A 59 5.59 9.54 -32.71
C PHE A 59 7.09 9.50 -33.07
N VAL A 60 7.94 9.48 -32.06
CA VAL A 60 9.41 9.45 -32.18
C VAL A 60 10.04 8.17 -31.61
N GLY A 61 9.20 7.19 -31.24
CA GLY A 61 9.66 5.91 -30.70
C GLY A 61 10.51 6.09 -29.44
N PHE A 62 11.73 5.54 -29.44
CA PHE A 62 12.61 5.55 -28.26
C PHE A 62 13.55 6.77 -28.18
N ALA A 63 13.43 7.76 -29.06
CA ALA A 63 14.34 8.91 -29.09
C ALA A 63 14.39 9.67 -27.75
N ASN A 64 13.24 9.86 -27.10
CA ASN A 64 13.16 10.49 -25.77
C ASN A 64 13.93 9.70 -24.70
N TYR A 65 13.88 8.37 -24.75
CA TYR A 65 14.61 7.51 -23.81
C TYR A 65 16.12 7.60 -24.01
N GLN A 66 16.58 7.61 -25.27
CA GLN A 66 18.01 7.79 -25.56
C GLN A 66 18.52 9.13 -25.03
N SER A 67 17.77 10.22 -25.26
CA SER A 67 18.12 11.54 -24.73
C SER A 67 18.09 11.58 -23.20
N TYR A 68 17.12 10.92 -22.57
CA TYR A 68 17.01 10.79 -21.12
C TYR A 68 18.23 10.05 -20.54
N PHE A 69 18.55 8.87 -21.04
CA PHE A 69 19.70 8.09 -20.56
C PHE A 69 21.06 8.66 -20.98
N ALA A 70 21.13 9.59 -21.93
CA ALA A 70 22.36 10.31 -22.24
C ALA A 70 22.68 11.42 -21.22
N ASN A 71 21.74 11.81 -20.35
CA ASN A 71 21.94 12.89 -19.39
C ASN A 71 22.60 12.37 -18.09
N PRO A 72 23.89 12.70 -17.82
CA PRO A 72 24.60 12.18 -16.66
C PRO A 72 24.02 12.65 -15.32
N ALA A 73 23.33 13.80 -15.29
CA ALA A 73 22.73 14.31 -14.06
C ALA A 73 21.60 13.41 -13.53
N LEU A 74 20.93 12.65 -14.40
CA LEU A 74 19.84 11.76 -14.01
C LEU A 74 20.35 10.51 -13.29
N PHE A 75 21.48 9.95 -13.73
CA PHE A 75 22.14 8.87 -13.00
C PHE A 75 22.57 9.31 -11.60
N GLN A 76 23.17 10.51 -11.50
CA GLN A 76 23.53 11.07 -10.20
C GLN A 76 22.30 11.24 -9.29
N SER A 77 21.17 11.68 -9.82
CA SER A 77 19.93 11.79 -9.06
C SER A 77 19.40 10.44 -8.58
N ILE A 78 19.50 9.39 -9.40
CA ILE A 78 19.10 8.02 -9.03
C ILE A 78 19.98 7.51 -7.89
N GLU A 79 21.30 7.64 -8.02
CA GLU A 79 22.26 7.21 -6.99
C GLU A 79 22.06 7.95 -5.68
N ASN A 80 21.90 9.28 -5.74
CA ASN A 80 21.62 10.09 -4.55
C ASN A 80 20.33 9.63 -3.87
N SER A 81 19.26 9.43 -4.63
CA SER A 81 17.95 9.03 -4.10
C SER A 81 17.99 7.63 -3.49
N ALA A 82 18.66 6.68 -4.16
CA ALA A 82 18.84 5.32 -3.67
C ALA A 82 19.66 5.32 -2.37
N THR A 83 20.77 6.07 -2.34
CA THR A 83 21.65 6.18 -1.17
C THR A 83 20.90 6.75 0.02
N VAL A 84 20.19 7.87 -0.16
CA VAL A 84 19.38 8.47 0.91
C VAL A 84 18.30 7.51 1.39
N THR A 85 17.62 6.83 0.48
CA THR A 85 16.55 5.87 0.83
C THR A 85 17.10 4.69 1.64
N ILE A 86 18.24 4.13 1.24
CA ILE A 86 18.87 3.00 1.94
C ILE A 86 19.30 3.42 3.34
N ILE A 87 20.01 4.56 3.48
CA ILE A 87 20.48 5.06 4.77
C ILE A 87 19.28 5.38 5.68
N ALA A 88 18.28 6.10 5.16
CA ALA A 88 17.08 6.45 5.90
C ALA A 88 16.31 5.20 6.35
N THR A 89 16.16 4.20 5.47
CA THR A 89 15.49 2.93 5.79
C THR A 89 16.26 2.17 6.88
N ALA A 90 17.58 2.07 6.77
CA ALA A 90 18.40 1.38 7.76
C ALA A 90 18.27 2.03 9.15
N ILE A 91 18.41 3.36 9.22
CA ILE A 91 18.25 4.12 10.47
C ILE A 91 16.83 3.94 11.02
N THR A 92 15.81 4.10 10.17
CA THR A 92 14.41 3.99 10.56
C THR A 92 14.10 2.60 11.10
N LEU A 93 14.54 1.53 10.42
CA LEU A 93 14.30 0.16 10.87
C LEU A 93 14.93 -0.10 12.23
N VAL A 94 16.17 0.35 12.47
CA VAL A 94 16.83 0.22 13.77
C VAL A 94 16.02 0.94 14.86
N LEU A 95 15.67 2.21 14.64
CA LEU A 95 14.95 3.01 15.62
C LEU A 95 13.53 2.48 15.89
N VAL A 96 12.77 2.19 14.82
CA VAL A 96 11.41 1.66 14.91
C VAL A 96 11.42 0.29 15.60
N PHE A 97 12.38 -0.58 15.29
CA PHE A 97 12.48 -1.88 15.93
C PHE A 97 12.80 -1.75 17.43
N LEU A 98 13.78 -0.93 17.82
CA LEU A 98 14.08 -0.69 19.23
C LEU A 98 12.88 -0.12 19.99
N TYR A 99 12.19 0.84 19.38
CA TYR A 99 10.99 1.45 19.94
C TYR A 99 9.84 0.44 20.10
N ALA A 100 9.54 -0.35 19.06
CA ALA A 100 8.53 -1.39 19.10
C ALA A 100 8.88 -2.49 20.11
N TYR A 101 10.15 -2.89 20.20
CA TYR A 101 10.64 -3.88 21.16
C TYR A 101 10.47 -3.38 22.60
N GLY A 102 10.86 -2.14 22.90
CA GLY A 102 10.65 -1.52 24.21
C GLY A 102 9.16 -1.44 24.57
N LEU A 103 8.29 -1.12 23.62
CA LEU A 103 6.86 -1.10 23.88
C LEU A 103 6.24 -2.50 24.03
N THR A 104 6.77 -3.55 23.41
CA THR A 104 6.09 -4.86 23.40
C THR A 104 6.67 -5.83 24.41
N ARG A 105 7.96 -5.76 24.72
CA ARG A 105 8.68 -6.77 25.51
C ARG A 105 9.25 -6.28 26.84
N THR A 106 9.25 -4.97 27.11
CA THR A 106 9.81 -4.45 28.37
C THR A 106 8.77 -3.70 29.23
N CYS A 107 9.08 -3.56 30.52
CA CYS A 107 8.28 -2.86 31.52
C CYS A 107 8.75 -1.41 31.69
N ILE A 108 8.83 -0.64 30.61
CA ILE A 108 9.24 0.77 30.68
C ILE A 108 8.16 1.66 31.34
N PRO A 109 8.56 2.61 32.21
CA PRO A 109 7.62 3.56 32.80
C PRO A 109 7.04 4.50 31.72
N TYR A 110 5.81 4.97 31.91
CA TYR A 110 5.08 5.87 30.99
C TYR A 110 4.77 5.32 29.58
N LYS A 111 4.69 4.00 29.43
CA LYS A 111 4.35 3.29 28.19
C LYS A 111 3.17 3.87 27.40
N SER A 112 2.12 4.33 28.08
CA SER A 112 0.94 4.93 27.42
C SER A 112 1.24 6.27 26.74
N LEU A 113 2.15 7.08 27.31
CA LEU A 113 2.59 8.34 26.72
C LEU A 113 3.38 8.08 25.43
N PHE A 114 4.33 7.15 25.47
CA PHE A 114 5.10 6.77 24.28
C PHE A 114 4.17 6.31 23.15
N LYS A 115 3.22 5.40 23.42
CA LYS A 115 2.21 4.97 22.43
C LYS A 115 1.43 6.14 21.82
N GLY A 116 1.09 7.15 22.62
CA GLY A 116 0.40 8.35 22.14
C GLY A 116 1.26 9.16 21.18
N ILE A 117 2.54 9.34 21.49
CA ILE A 117 3.50 10.07 20.61
C ILE A 117 3.63 9.35 19.26
N ALA A 118 3.64 8.02 19.22
CA ALA A 118 3.72 7.27 17.96
C ALA A 118 2.47 7.39 17.07
N LEU A 119 1.36 7.94 17.57
CA LEU A 119 0.14 8.17 16.80
C LEU A 119 0.11 9.57 16.16
N ILE A 120 1.02 10.47 16.58
CA ILE A 120 1.18 11.79 16.00
C ILE A 120 2.03 11.62 14.72
N PRO A 121 1.52 12.01 13.55
CA PRO A 121 2.22 11.83 12.27
C PRO A 121 3.49 12.68 12.14
#